data_AF-A0A7W0G6E0-F1
#
_entry.id   AF-A0A7W0G6E0-F1
#
_cell.length_a   1.000
_cell.length_b   1.000
_cell.length_c   1.000
_cell.angle_alpha   90.00
_cell.angle_beta   90.00
_cell.angle_gamma   90.00
#
_symmetry.space_group_name_H-M   'P 1'
#
loop_
_entity.id
_entity.type
_entity.pdbx_description
1 polymer ?
#
loop_
_entity_poly.entity_id
_entity_poly.type
_entity_poly.pdbx_seq_one_letter_code
_entity_poly.pdbx_strand_id
1 'polypeptide(L)'
;MSSKGDKAVEHGADKLDELAGKAAARGGLTAKLAGELADDASFLRKLKPSLIVARAKGEAPKNQEPGATSVRAPSGPQHASRQQNVAGPNPFLVAGAAFGIGTLLAKAIDWRGHAHPRR
;
A
#
# COMPACT_ATOMS: atom_id res chain seq x y z
N MET A 1 0.27 -19.89 -3.67
CA MET A 1 0.57 -19.93 -2.22
C MET A 1 0.68 -18.51 -1.70
N SER A 2 -0.14 -18.12 -0.71
CA SER A 2 -0.09 -16.78 -0.10
C SER A 2 1.14 -16.69 0.80
N SER A 3 2.03 -15.73 0.53
CA SER A 3 3.21 -15.47 1.35
C SER A 3 2.84 -14.74 2.65
N LYS A 4 3.74 -14.73 3.65
CA LYS A 4 3.59 -13.90 4.86
C LYS A 4 3.49 -12.41 4.51
N GLY A 5 4.23 -11.97 3.48
CA GLY A 5 4.16 -10.61 2.96
C GLY A 5 2.81 -10.30 2.33
N ASP A 6 2.22 -11.24 1.60
CA ASP A 6 0.89 -11.07 1.01
C ASP A 6 -0.18 -10.87 2.09
N LYS A 7 -0.09 -11.62 3.20
CA LYS A 7 -1.00 -11.48 4.34
C LYS A 7 -0.87 -10.13 5.04
N ALA A 8 0.36 -9.61 5.17
CA ALA A 8 0.59 -8.29 5.73
C ALA A 8 0.00 -7.18 4.84
N VAL A 9 0.13 -7.32 3.52
CA VAL A 9 -0.48 -6.41 2.54
C VAL A 9 -2.01 -6.47 2.58
N GLU A 10 -2.59 -7.67 2.66
CA GLU A 10 -4.05 -7.84 2.77
C GLU A 10 -4.59 -7.21 4.05
N HIS A 11 -3.97 -7.50 5.20
CA HIS A 11 -4.38 -6.93 6.47
C HIS A 11 -4.25 -5.39 6.48
N GLY A 12 -3.23 -4.85 5.81
CA GLY A 12 -3.09 -3.40 5.63
C GLY A 12 -4.21 -2.81 4.77
N ALA A 13 -4.54 -3.46 3.65
CA ALA A 13 -5.63 -3.05 2.78
C ALA A 13 -6.99 -3.10 3.51
N ASP A 14 -7.26 -4.16 4.26
CA ASP A 14 -8.50 -4.30 5.05
C ASP A 14 -8.64 -3.20 6.10
N LYS A 15 -7.53 -2.78 6.71
CA LYS A 15 -7.54 -1.65 7.64
C LYS A 15 -7.83 -0.31 6.96
N LEU A 16 -7.32 -0.09 5.75
CA LEU A 16 -7.63 1.12 4.99
C LEU A 16 -9.09 1.15 4.54
N ASP A 17 -9.63 0.01 4.12
CA ASP A 17 -11.07 -0.15 3.80
C ASP A 17 -11.96 0.14 5.03
N GLU A 18 -11.59 -0.40 6.18
CA GLU A 18 -12.28 -0.16 7.45
C GLU A 18 -12.27 1.34 7.82
N LEU A 19 -11.14 2.02 7.60
CA LEU A 19 -11.00 3.45 7.85
C LEU A 19 -11.79 4.27 6.82
N ALA A 20 -11.82 3.88 5.55
CA ALA A 20 -12.64 4.50 4.51
C ALA A 20 -14.12 4.47 4.88
N GLY A 21 -14.63 3.30 5.29
CA GLY A 21 -16.01 3.15 5.75
C GLY A 21 -16.34 4.02 6.97
N LYS A 22 -15.44 4.07 7.96
CA LYS A 22 -15.60 4.94 9.14
C LYS A 22 -15.55 6.43 8.78
N ALA A 23 -14.69 6.82 7.85
CA ALA A 23 -14.54 8.20 7.41
C ALA A 23 -15.77 8.67 6.62
N ALA A 24 -16.34 7.80 5.78
CA ALA A 24 -17.61 8.04 5.09
C ALA A 24 -18.77 8.19 6.08
N ALA A 25 -18.87 7.28 7.06
CA ALA A 25 -19.94 7.30 8.07
C ALA A 25 -19.88 8.52 9.00
N ARG A 26 -18.68 9.04 9.31
CA ARG A 26 -18.49 10.25 10.13
C ARG A 26 -18.85 11.56 9.40
N GLY A 27 -18.84 11.57 8.07
CA GLY A 27 -19.19 12.76 7.29
C GLY A 27 -18.11 13.86 7.31
N GLY A 28 -18.49 15.06 6.86
CA GLY A 28 -17.64 16.26 6.91
C GLY A 28 -16.34 16.15 6.10
N LEU A 29 -15.25 16.74 6.61
CA LEU A 29 -13.95 16.75 5.93
C LEU A 29 -13.37 15.33 5.78
N THR A 30 -13.62 14.43 6.73
CA THR A 30 -13.12 13.05 6.67
C THR A 30 -13.80 12.22 5.58
N ALA A 31 -15.06 12.52 5.23
CA ALA A 31 -15.73 11.83 4.12
C ALA A 31 -15.07 12.10 2.76
N LYS A 32 -14.33 13.22 2.60
CA LYS A 32 -13.54 13.49 1.40
C LYS A 32 -12.35 12.55 1.26
N LEU A 33 -11.84 12.03 2.37
CA LEU A 33 -10.72 11.08 2.40
C LEU A 33 -11.17 9.62 2.21
N ALA A 34 -12.46 9.33 2.36
CA ALA A 34 -12.96 7.96 2.27
C ALA A 34 -12.70 7.32 0.91
N GLY A 35 -12.86 8.09 -0.18
CA GLY A 35 -12.54 7.63 -1.53
C GLY A 35 -11.06 7.30 -1.68
N GLU A 36 -10.18 8.23 -1.30
CA GLU A 36 -8.72 8.05 -1.38
C GLU A 36 -8.24 6.84 -0.57
N LEU A 37 -8.78 6.62 0.64
CA LEU A 37 -8.43 5.46 1.46
C LEU A 37 -8.90 4.14 0.86
N ALA A 38 -10.06 4.11 0.20
CA ALA A 38 -10.55 2.93 -0.49
C ALA A 38 -9.69 2.62 -1.74
N ASP A 39 -9.26 3.65 -2.44
CA ASP A 39 -8.34 3.54 -3.58
C ASP A 39 -6.96 3.05 -3.12
N ASP A 40 -6.45 3.56 -1.99
CA ASP A 40 -5.21 3.10 -1.38
C ASP A 40 -5.30 1.63 -0.93
N ALA A 41 -6.43 1.20 -0.37
CA ALA A 41 -6.67 -0.21 -0.05
C ALA A 41 -6.58 -1.08 -1.30
N SER A 42 -7.21 -0.63 -2.39
CA SER A 42 -7.18 -1.31 -3.70
C SER A 42 -5.78 -1.33 -4.32
N PHE A 43 -5.02 -0.25 -4.14
CA PHE A 43 -3.63 -0.15 -4.56
C PHE A 43 -2.72 -1.11 -3.77
N LEU A 44 -2.84 -1.16 -2.45
CA LEU A 44 -2.07 -2.10 -1.63
C LEU A 44 -2.27 -3.54 -2.07
N ARG A 45 -3.52 -3.95 -2.36
CA ARG A 45 -3.79 -5.32 -2.85
C ARG A 45 -3.02 -5.64 -4.14
N LYS A 46 -2.76 -4.66 -5.02
CA LYS A 46 -1.94 -4.83 -6.24
C LYS A 46 -0.44 -5.01 -5.95
N LEU A 47 0.02 -4.63 -4.77
CA LEU A 47 1.41 -4.74 -4.32
C LEU A 47 1.74 -6.04 -3.58
N LYS A 48 0.84 -7.03 -3.57
CA LYS A 48 1.15 -8.35 -3.00
C LYS A 48 2.45 -8.90 -3.59
N PRO A 49 3.44 -9.26 -2.75
CA PRO A 49 4.72 -9.79 -3.21
C PRO A 49 4.59 -10.95 -4.20
N SER A 50 3.63 -11.87 -4.00
CA SER A 50 3.39 -12.96 -4.95
C SER A 50 2.97 -12.50 -6.34
N LEU A 51 2.19 -11.42 -6.46
CA LEU A 51 1.79 -10.86 -7.76
C LEU A 51 2.97 -10.17 -8.45
N ILE A 52 3.84 -9.51 -7.68
CA ILE A 52 5.06 -8.89 -8.21
C ILE A 52 6.00 -9.98 -8.75
N VAL A 53 6.19 -11.06 -7.98
CA VAL A 53 7.02 -12.20 -8.40
C VAL A 53 6.44 -12.88 -9.64
N ALA A 54 5.12 -13.09 -9.72
CA ALA A 54 4.47 -13.65 -10.90
C ALA A 54 4.65 -12.76 -12.14
N ARG A 55 4.50 -11.43 -12.00
CA ARG A 55 4.80 -10.48 -13.09
C ARG A 55 6.27 -10.55 -13.53
N ALA A 56 7.20 -10.65 -12.58
CA ALA A 56 8.63 -10.81 -12.90
C ALA A 56 8.94 -12.11 -13.65
N LYS A 57 8.11 -13.15 -13.46
CA LYS A 57 8.16 -14.43 -14.19
C LYS A 57 7.45 -14.39 -15.54
N GLY A 58 6.85 -13.27 -15.93
CA GLY A 58 6.08 -13.14 -17.18
C GLY A 58 4.67 -13.70 -17.11
N GLU A 59 4.19 -14.08 -15.92
CA GLU A 59 2.81 -14.50 -15.72
C GLU A 59 1.90 -13.26 -15.63
N ALA A 60 0.62 -13.41 -15.96
CA ALA A 60 -0.40 -12.38 -15.77
C ALA A 60 -1.22 -12.68 -14.50
N PRO A 61 -0.72 -12.31 -13.31
CA PRO A 61 -1.39 -12.66 -12.06
C PRO A 61 -2.67 -11.83 -11.89
N LYS A 62 -3.80 -12.53 -11.72
CA LYS A 62 -5.10 -11.92 -11.47
C LYS A 62 -5.36 -11.91 -9.96
N ASN A 63 -5.68 -10.73 -9.43
CA ASN A 63 -6.08 -10.54 -8.04
C ASN A 63 -7.60 -10.35 -7.88
N GLN A 64 -8.37 -10.55 -8.97
CA GLN A 64 -9.81 -10.34 -9.05
C GLN A 64 -10.49 -11.60 -9.61
N GLU A 65 -11.73 -11.85 -9.17
CA GLU A 65 -12.56 -12.94 -9.68
C GLU A 65 -12.76 -12.83 -11.21
N PRO A 66 -12.81 -13.95 -11.94
CA PRO A 66 -13.02 -13.95 -13.39
C PRO A 66 -14.45 -13.49 -13.70
N GLY A 67 -14.65 -12.18 -13.87
CA GLY A 67 -15.96 -11.60 -14.18
C GLY A 67 -16.02 -10.07 -14.12
N ALA A 68 -15.12 -9.42 -13.39
CA ALA A 68 -15.01 -7.96 -13.37
C ALA A 68 -14.28 -7.47 -14.63
N THR A 69 -15.06 -7.20 -15.69
CA THR A 69 -14.64 -6.54 -16.95
C THR A 69 -13.33 -7.06 -17.55
N SER A 70 -13.43 -7.90 -18.58
CA SER A 70 -12.33 -8.13 -19.52
C SER A 70 -11.91 -6.80 -20.14
N VAL A 71 -10.95 -6.10 -19.52
CA VAL A 71 -10.29 -4.96 -20.14
C VAL A 71 -9.46 -5.54 -21.28
N ARG A 72 -10.03 -5.44 -22.49
CA ARG A 72 -9.37 -5.79 -23.74
C ARG A 72 -7.98 -5.16 -23.77
N ALA A 73 -6.96 -6.00 -23.90
CA ALA A 73 -5.58 -5.53 -23.98
C ALA A 73 -5.41 -4.55 -25.15
N PRO A 74 -4.74 -3.40 -24.96
CA PRO A 74 -4.44 -2.48 -26.05
C PRO A 74 -3.57 -3.19 -27.10
N SER A 75 -4.11 -3.39 -28.30
CA SER A 75 -3.43 -4.08 -29.40
C SER A 75 -2.62 -3.09 -30.24
N GLY A 76 -1.60 -2.48 -29.64
CA GLY A 76 -0.67 -1.56 -30.30
C GLY A 76 0.62 -1.35 -29.48
N PRO A 77 1.66 -0.70 -30.03
CA PRO A 77 2.89 -0.42 -29.30
C PRO A 77 2.60 0.43 -28.05
N GLN A 78 2.62 -0.19 -26.87
CA GLN A 78 2.34 0.50 -25.59
C GLN A 78 3.54 1.28 -25.06
N HIS A 79 4.72 0.99 -25.60
CA HIS A 79 5.97 1.68 -25.28
C HIS A 79 6.27 2.68 -26.38
N ALA A 80 5.73 3.89 -26.28
CA ALA A 80 6.47 5.04 -26.78
C ALA A 80 7.78 5.10 -25.98
N SER A 81 8.91 5.41 -26.63
CA SER A 81 10.18 5.66 -25.95
C SER A 81 10.04 6.86 -25.01
N ARG A 82 9.57 6.60 -23.78
CA ARG A 82 9.45 7.62 -22.76
C ARG A 82 10.85 7.90 -22.22
N GLN A 83 11.54 8.85 -22.85
CA GLN A 83 12.58 9.62 -22.20
C GLN A 83 11.92 10.42 -21.07
N GLN A 84 11.88 9.87 -19.86
CA GLN A 84 11.72 10.66 -18.65
C GLN A 84 12.57 10.02 -17.54
N ASN A 85 13.86 10.35 -17.53
CA ASN A 85 14.68 10.28 -16.34
C ASN A 85 14.16 11.35 -15.36
N VAL A 86 13.02 11.11 -14.71
CA VAL A 86 12.72 11.82 -13.47
C VAL A 86 13.52 11.10 -12.41
N ALA A 87 14.66 11.67 -12.04
CA ALA A 87 15.46 11.18 -10.92
C ALA A 87 14.55 11.15 -9.68
N GLY A 88 14.12 9.95 -9.28
CA GLY A 88 13.40 9.75 -8.04
C GLY A 88 14.26 10.21 -6.86
N PRO A 89 13.65 10.52 -5.70
CA PRO A 89 14.39 10.85 -4.49
C PRO A 89 15.45 9.78 -4.21
N ASN A 90 16.65 10.20 -3.80
CA ASN A 90 17.74 9.26 -3.53
C ASN A 90 17.25 8.13 -2.59
N PRO A 91 17.30 6.85 -3.01
CA PRO A 91 16.74 5.74 -2.24
C PRO A 91 17.37 5.62 -0.85
N PHE A 92 18.62 6.02 -0.69
CA PHE A 92 19.29 6.04 0.62
C PHE A 92 18.74 7.12 1.55
N LEU A 93 18.32 8.28 1.01
CA LEU A 93 17.65 9.31 1.80
C LEU A 93 16.27 8.84 2.26
N VAL A 94 15.51 8.19 1.38
CA VAL A 94 14.20 7.63 1.73
C VAL A 94 14.36 6.57 2.83
N ALA A 95 15.33 5.66 2.66
CA ALA A 95 15.63 4.63 3.66
C ALA A 95 16.09 5.24 5.00
N GLY A 96 16.98 6.23 4.97
CA GLY A 96 17.46 6.93 6.16
C GLY A 96 16.35 7.67 6.90
N ALA A 97 15.47 8.36 6.17
CA ALA A 97 14.33 9.07 6.75
C ALA A 97 13.33 8.10 7.39
N ALA A 98 12.98 7.01 6.71
CA ALA A 98 12.09 5.98 7.26
C ALA A 98 12.68 5.35 8.54
N PHE A 99 13.98 5.06 8.55
CA PHE A 99 14.68 4.54 9.73
C PHE A 99 14.68 5.54 10.90
N GLY A 100 14.95 6.82 10.63
CA GLY A 100 14.94 7.87 11.64
C GLY A 100 13.56 8.05 12.28
N ILE A 101 12.51 8.13 11.44
CA ILE A 101 11.12 8.23 11.91
C ILE A 101 10.73 7.00 12.74
N GLY A 102 11.06 5.79 12.28
CA GLY A 102 10.76 4.55 12.99
C GLY A 102 11.44 4.49 14.37
N THR A 103 12.69 4.95 14.46
CA THR A 103 13.43 4.99 15.73
C THR A 103 12.82 5.98 16.72
N LEU A 104 12.45 7.17 16.26
CA LEU A 104 11.79 8.18 17.10
C LEU A 104 10.42 7.68 17.59
N LEU A 105 9.65 7.05 16.71
CA LEU A 105 8.36 6.46 17.06
C LEU A 105 8.51 5.34 18.10
N ALA A 106 9.49 4.45 17.92
CA ALA A 106 9.81 3.40 18.89
C ALA A 106 10.16 3.99 20.25
N LYS A 107 11.02 5.03 20.29
CA LYS A 107 11.42 5.69 21.54
C LYS A 107 10.27 6.44 22.21
N ALA A 108 9.36 7.03 21.45
CA ALA A 108 8.17 7.68 22.00
C ALA A 108 7.20 6.67 22.64
N ILE A 109 7.05 5.48 22.06
CA ILE A 109 6.25 4.38 22.63
C ILE A 109 6.91 3.84 23.91
N ASP A 110 8.22 3.61 23.87
CA ASP A 110 9.01 3.14 25.01
C ASP A 110 8.91 4.12 26.20
N TRP A 111 9.01 5.42 25.95
CA TRP A 111 8.83 6.46 26.97
C TRP A 111 7.40 6.47 27.55
N ARG A 112 6.38 6.22 26.72
CA ARG A 112 4.98 6.07 27.19
C ARG A 112 4.76 4.84 28.07
N GLY A 113 5.52 3.76 27.85
CA GLY A 113 5.47 2.54 28.67
C GLY A 113 6.05 2.73 30.08
N HIS A 114 6.93 3.71 30.28
CA HIS A 114 7.63 3.94 31.56
C HIS A 114 6.83 4.75 32.60
N ALA A 115 5.59 5.15 32.30
CA ALA A 115 4.78 6.00 33.18
C ALA A 115 3.95 5.25 34.25
N HIS A 116 4.16 3.95 34.47
CA HIS A 116 3.53 3.21 35.58
C HIS A 116 4.55 2.74 36.61
N PRO A 117 4.78 3.50 37.70
CA PRO A 117 5.32 2.91 38.92
C PRO A 117 4.26 1.95 39.49
N ARG A 118 4.49 0.64 39.36
CA ARG A 118 3.76 -0.34 40.16
C ARG A 118 4.31 -0.27 41.57
N ARG A 119 3.49 0.25 42.50
CA ARG A 119 3.62 -0.08 43.91
C ARG A 119 3.19 -1.53 44.13
#